data_AF-A0A7V3WJP1-F1
#
_entry.id   AF-A0A7V3WJP1-F1
#
_cell.length_a   1.000
_cell.length_b   1.000
_cell.length_c   1.000
_cell.angle_alpha   90.00
_cell.angle_beta   90.00
_cell.angle_gamma   90.00
#
_symmetry.space_group_name_H-M   'P 1'
#
loop_
_entity.id
_entity.type
_entity.pdbx_description
1 polymer ?
#
loop_
_entity_poly.entity_id
_entity_poly.type
_entity_poly.pdbx_seq_one_letter_code
_entity_poly.pdbx_strand_id
1 'polypeptide(L)'
;MDGIIFLIIFIAVVAIQRKLYNRLIPEKVEYRCAFSVSDAHEGDEIQMLEWVCNRMFLPVPWLKVDIHTSSWLDYAQSMSVVAQNSRTVTSIHTLKGRQRVTRHWRLKCLKRGVYTTRNVTLIWGDILGISLGSVPVSVNMRLTVYPEVLNIEEMFIPVNYLQGDTIVKRWIIDDPFIISGTREYTSRDPMNRIHWKATARENRLMVRKNDFTSQLSLTVILNIQSEEYEYCDVVDRDKIELGIKVAATIMDRALRMSLPVRFGTNGCTLDESDKMVFTRTGSGKAHISELLTILAKLELKNVRDFEDFMKGIDKELEGDEVIIVTSYANRAICDILRKLIIQGNRIKLVVLDYYSENRDLPGEIDVYYLSGVDFKNAGIA
;
A
#
# COMPACT_ATOMS: atom_id res chain seq x y z
N MET A 1 -16.24 -6.39 70.33
CA MET A 1 -15.96 -7.67 69.63
C MET A 1 -16.53 -7.67 68.22
N ASP A 2 -17.66 -7.02 67.99
CA ASP A 2 -18.36 -7.03 66.70
C ASP A 2 -17.52 -6.47 65.53
N GLY A 3 -16.76 -5.38 65.75
CA GLY A 3 -15.89 -4.81 64.70
C GLY A 3 -14.79 -5.76 64.20
N ILE A 4 -14.26 -6.63 65.06
CA ILE A 4 -13.24 -7.62 64.68
C ILE A 4 -13.87 -8.72 63.85
N ILE A 5 -15.10 -9.14 64.19
CA ILE A 5 -15.85 -10.15 63.45
C ILE A 5 -16.18 -9.64 62.03
N PHE A 6 -16.65 -8.39 61.90
CA PHE A 6 -16.90 -7.77 60.59
C PHE A 6 -15.63 -7.71 59.73
N LEU A 7 -14.49 -7.35 60.34
CA LEU A 7 -13.21 -7.30 59.63
C LEU A 7 -12.78 -8.69 59.12
N ILE A 8 -12.91 -9.74 59.95
CA ILE A 8 -12.58 -11.11 59.56
C ILE A 8 -13.47 -11.59 58.41
N ILE A 9 -14.79 -11.32 58.49
CA ILE A 9 -15.74 -11.67 57.42
C ILE A 9 -15.38 -10.93 56.13
N PHE A 10 -15.07 -9.64 56.21
CA PHE A 10 -14.69 -8.85 55.04
C PHE A 10 -13.43 -9.41 54.36
N ILE A 11 -12.38 -9.72 55.13
CA ILE A 11 -11.15 -10.31 54.61
C ILE A 11 -11.43 -11.68 53.97
N ALA A 12 -12.27 -12.52 54.61
CA ALA A 12 -12.65 -13.82 54.06
C ALA A 12 -13.41 -13.68 52.73
N VAL A 13 -14.35 -12.73 52.63
CA VAL A 13 -15.11 -12.46 51.40
C VAL A 13 -14.18 -12.00 50.27
N VAL A 14 -13.26 -11.06 50.55
CA VAL A 14 -12.27 -10.60 49.56
C VAL A 14 -11.37 -11.74 49.11
N ALA A 15 -10.91 -12.59 50.03
CA ALA A 15 -10.07 -13.75 49.70
C ALA A 15 -10.81 -14.79 48.83
N ILE A 16 -12.09 -15.06 49.14
CA ILE A 16 -12.95 -15.95 48.34
C ILE A 16 -13.18 -15.34 46.95
N GLN A 17 -13.53 -14.06 46.87
CA GLN A 17 -13.73 -13.35 45.61
C GLN A 17 -12.47 -13.43 44.73
N ARG A 18 -11.30 -13.13 45.30
CA ARG A 18 -10.02 -13.20 44.60
C ARG A 18 -9.76 -14.60 44.01
N LYS A 19 -9.94 -15.64 44.81
CA LYS A 19 -9.76 -17.04 44.37
C LYS A 19 -10.74 -17.42 43.27
N LEU A 20 -11.98 -16.95 43.37
CA LEU A 20 -13.03 -17.20 42.39
C LEU A 20 -12.73 -16.49 41.07
N TYR A 21 -12.34 -15.22 41.11
CA TYR A 21 -12.03 -14.43 39.92
C TYR A 21 -10.82 -14.97 39.16
N ASN A 22 -9.72 -15.27 39.85
CA ASN A 22 -8.53 -15.82 39.21
C ASN A 22 -8.77 -17.20 38.57
N ARG A 23 -9.76 -17.95 39.06
CA ARG A 23 -10.13 -19.25 38.49
C ARG A 23 -11.14 -19.12 37.34
N LEU A 24 -12.17 -18.29 37.50
CA LEU A 24 -13.30 -18.24 36.58
C LEU A 24 -13.13 -17.24 35.44
N ILE A 25 -12.48 -16.09 35.65
CA ILE A 25 -12.35 -15.06 34.61
C ILE A 25 -11.66 -15.59 33.35
N PRO A 26 -10.51 -16.28 33.43
CA PRO A 26 -9.84 -16.82 32.24
C PRO A 26 -10.70 -17.81 31.44
N GLU A 27 -11.63 -18.52 32.10
CA GLU A 27 -12.46 -19.56 31.48
C GLU A 27 -13.82 -19.03 30.99
N LYS A 28 -14.37 -18.02 31.67
CA LYS A 28 -15.76 -17.56 31.47
C LYS A 28 -15.88 -16.16 30.88
N VAL A 29 -14.80 -15.38 30.83
CA VAL A 29 -14.80 -14.10 30.10
C VAL A 29 -14.26 -14.36 28.70
N GLU A 30 -15.13 -14.21 27.71
CA GLU A 30 -14.73 -14.33 26.32
C GLU A 30 -14.41 -12.96 25.75
N TYR A 31 -13.27 -12.90 25.07
CA TYR A 31 -12.82 -11.72 24.37
C TYR A 31 -12.63 -12.04 22.88
N ARG A 32 -13.11 -11.16 22.01
CA ARG A 32 -12.85 -11.21 20.57
C ARG A 32 -12.63 -9.79 20.05
N CYS A 33 -11.80 -9.66 19.03
CA CYS A 33 -11.66 -8.42 18.29
C CYS A 33 -11.42 -8.71 16.80
N ALA A 34 -11.93 -7.82 15.94
CA ALA A 34 -11.76 -7.92 14.50
C ALA A 34 -11.79 -6.54 13.86
N PHE A 35 -11.11 -6.38 12.73
CA PHE A 35 -11.30 -5.21 11.87
C PHE A 35 -12.62 -5.36 11.10
N SER A 36 -13.26 -4.23 10.81
CA SER A 36 -14.49 -4.17 9.99
C SER A 36 -14.25 -4.60 8.54
N VAL A 37 -13.03 -4.42 8.05
CA VAL A 37 -12.59 -4.78 6.70
C VAL A 37 -11.27 -5.55 6.76
N SER A 38 -11.00 -6.37 5.74
CA SER A 38 -9.72 -7.08 5.57
C SER A 38 -8.66 -6.20 4.92
N ASP A 39 -9.08 -5.27 4.07
CA ASP A 39 -8.21 -4.46 3.21
C ASP A 39 -8.69 -3.00 3.22
N ALA A 40 -7.76 -2.06 3.23
CA ALA A 40 -7.98 -0.61 3.21
C ALA A 40 -6.85 0.10 2.47
N HIS A 41 -6.99 1.39 2.14
CA HIS A 41 -5.88 2.21 1.63
C HIS A 41 -5.25 3.05 2.74
N GLU A 42 -4.00 3.45 2.54
CA GLU A 42 -3.37 4.47 3.36
C GLU A 42 -4.20 5.76 3.31
N GLY A 43 -4.45 6.35 4.48
CA GLY A 43 -5.36 7.48 4.67
C GLY A 43 -6.78 7.11 5.05
N ASP A 44 -7.24 5.88 4.79
CA ASP A 44 -8.62 5.45 5.08
C ASP A 44 -8.90 5.40 6.58
N GLU A 45 -10.14 5.75 6.94
CA GLU A 45 -10.68 5.52 8.28
C GLU A 45 -11.50 4.23 8.30
N ILE A 46 -11.11 3.29 9.16
CA ILE A 46 -11.80 2.02 9.35
C ILE A 46 -12.23 1.84 10.80
N GLN A 47 -13.03 0.80 11.04
CA GLN A 47 -13.46 0.44 12.39
C GLN A 47 -12.81 -0.87 12.86
N MET A 48 -12.45 -0.93 14.13
CA MET A 48 -12.15 -2.16 14.85
C MET A 48 -13.27 -2.44 15.86
N LEU A 49 -13.80 -3.65 15.81
CA LEU A 49 -14.87 -4.13 16.67
C LEU A 49 -14.26 -4.98 17.80
N GLU A 50 -14.56 -4.60 19.03
CA GLU A 50 -14.15 -5.30 20.24
C GLU A 50 -15.40 -5.87 20.93
N TRP A 51 -15.38 -7.17 21.22
CA TRP A 51 -16.44 -7.88 21.91
C TRP A 51 -15.92 -8.47 23.21
N VAL A 52 -16.60 -8.14 24.31
CA VAL A 52 -16.30 -8.69 25.63
C VAL A 52 -17.58 -9.29 26.21
N CYS A 53 -17.54 -10.56 26.58
CA CYS A 53 -18.69 -11.30 27.10
C CYS A 53 -18.36 -11.92 28.45
N ASN A 54 -19.06 -11.48 29.50
CA ASN A 54 -19.00 -12.12 30.80
C ASN A 54 -20.04 -13.24 30.88
N ARG A 55 -19.62 -14.51 30.77
CA ARG A 55 -20.54 -15.66 30.90
C ARG A 55 -20.82 -16.04 32.35
N MET A 56 -20.13 -15.43 33.32
CA MET A 56 -20.38 -15.68 34.73
C MET A 56 -21.64 -14.95 35.20
N PHE A 57 -22.22 -15.44 36.30
CA PHE A 57 -23.25 -14.69 37.02
C PHE A 57 -22.67 -13.54 37.84
N LEU A 58 -21.42 -13.66 38.31
CA LEU A 58 -20.77 -12.58 39.05
C LEU A 58 -20.38 -11.42 38.12
N PRO A 59 -20.54 -10.17 38.56
CA PRO A 59 -20.02 -9.02 37.83
C PRO A 59 -18.48 -9.03 37.85
N VAL A 60 -17.89 -8.46 36.80
CA VAL A 60 -16.46 -8.13 36.72
C VAL A 60 -16.36 -6.61 36.92
N PRO A 61 -15.89 -6.14 38.09
CA PRO A 61 -15.88 -4.72 38.45
C PRO A 61 -15.10 -3.88 37.45
N TRP A 62 -13.94 -4.39 37.02
CA TRP A 62 -13.13 -3.78 35.99
C TRP A 62 -12.33 -4.87 35.27
N LEU A 63 -12.28 -4.77 33.94
CA LEU A 63 -11.48 -5.59 33.05
C LEU A 63 -10.73 -4.62 32.14
N LYS A 64 -9.41 -4.59 32.27
CA LYS A 64 -8.52 -3.86 31.38
C LYS A 64 -8.09 -4.79 30.24
N VAL A 65 -8.13 -4.29 29.03
CA VAL A 65 -7.71 -5.00 27.82
C VAL A 65 -6.61 -4.17 27.18
N ASP A 66 -5.42 -4.75 27.06
CA ASP A 66 -4.29 -4.14 26.38
C ASP A 66 -4.11 -4.81 25.01
N ILE A 67 -4.44 -4.05 23.96
CA ILE A 67 -4.37 -4.49 22.56
C ILE A 67 -3.04 -4.03 21.99
N HIS A 68 -2.17 -4.97 21.63
CA HIS A 68 -0.86 -4.67 21.03
C HIS A 68 -0.99 -4.58 19.51
N THR A 69 -0.89 -3.37 18.97
CA THR A 69 -1.07 -3.07 17.56
C THR A 69 0.10 -2.25 17.02
N SER A 70 0.10 -1.92 15.73
CA SER A 70 1.16 -1.12 15.13
C SER A 70 0.97 0.37 15.44
N SER A 71 2.08 1.11 15.54
CA SER A 71 2.11 2.57 15.64
C SER A 71 1.44 3.27 14.45
N TRP A 72 1.43 2.63 13.28
CA TRP A 72 0.85 3.16 12.04
C TRP A 72 -0.67 3.04 11.94
N LEU A 73 -1.32 2.43 12.93
CA LEU A 73 -2.78 2.39 13.06
C LEU A 73 -3.20 3.40 14.13
N ASP A 74 -3.83 4.49 13.69
CA ASP A 74 -4.15 5.59 14.59
C ASP A 74 -5.56 5.49 15.17
N TYR A 75 -5.71 5.11 16.44
CA TYR A 75 -7.01 4.90 17.10
C TYR A 75 -7.50 6.19 17.73
N ALA A 76 -8.59 6.74 17.19
CA ALA A 76 -9.19 7.96 17.68
C ALA A 76 -9.64 7.83 19.14
N GLN A 77 -9.40 8.88 19.94
CA GLN A 77 -9.91 9.02 21.31
C GLN A 77 -9.49 7.87 22.26
N SER A 78 -8.35 7.23 22.00
CA SER A 78 -7.84 6.13 22.81
C SER A 78 -6.74 6.58 23.78
N MET A 79 -6.69 5.95 24.96
CA MET A 79 -5.48 6.01 25.81
C MET A 79 -4.46 5.05 25.20
N SER A 80 -3.78 5.51 24.14
CA SER A 80 -2.75 4.72 23.47
C SER A 80 -1.37 5.12 23.98
N VAL A 81 -0.56 4.14 24.35
CA VAL A 81 0.88 4.35 24.57
C VAL A 81 1.60 3.91 23.31
N VAL A 82 2.38 4.81 22.72
CA VAL A 82 3.21 4.52 21.54
C VAL A 82 4.65 4.34 21.99
N ALA A 83 5.24 3.19 21.69
CA ALA A 83 6.63 2.87 21.97
C ALA A 83 7.29 2.36 20.68
N GLN A 84 8.18 3.17 20.12
CA GLN A 84 8.88 2.90 18.84
C GLN A 84 7.88 2.57 17.72
N ASN A 85 7.82 1.29 17.29
CA ASN A 85 6.95 0.83 16.21
C ASN A 85 5.63 0.18 16.71
N SER A 86 5.48 0.01 18.02
CA SER A 86 4.31 -0.64 18.63
C SER A 86 3.43 0.37 19.34
N ARG A 87 2.12 0.13 19.30
CA ARG A 87 1.12 0.89 20.02
C ARG A 87 0.34 -0.08 20.90
N THR A 88 0.14 0.28 22.16
CA THR A 88 -0.80 -0.43 23.02
C THR A 88 -2.04 0.42 23.19
N VAL A 89 -3.17 -0.09 22.73
CA VAL A 89 -4.49 0.53 22.92
C VAL A 89 -5.13 -0.13 24.14
N THR A 90 -5.37 0.68 25.17
CA THR A 90 -6.01 0.20 26.40
C THR A 90 -7.51 0.45 26.36
N SER A 91 -8.29 -0.59 26.64
CA SER A 91 -9.72 -0.50 26.91
C SER A 91 -10.01 -0.92 28.36
N ILE A 92 -11.02 -0.31 28.98
CA ILE A 92 -11.45 -0.66 30.33
C ILE A 92 -12.96 -0.87 30.28
N HIS A 93 -13.41 -2.03 30.77
CA HIS A 93 -14.81 -2.44 30.78
C HIS A 93 -15.25 -2.82 32.19
N THR A 94 -16.47 -2.44 32.55
CA THR A 94 -17.17 -2.98 33.72
C THR A 94 -18.31 -3.85 33.20
N LEU A 95 -18.36 -5.12 33.61
CA LEU A 95 -19.30 -6.11 33.07
C LEU A 95 -20.20 -6.62 34.19
N LYS A 96 -21.51 -6.50 34.01
CA LYS A 96 -22.49 -7.20 34.85
C LYS A 96 -22.44 -8.70 34.56
N GLY A 97 -23.05 -9.49 35.43
CA GLY A 97 -23.26 -10.91 35.18
C GLY A 97 -24.02 -11.13 33.87
N ARG A 98 -23.58 -12.10 33.06
CA ARG A 98 -24.19 -12.46 31.75
C ARG A 98 -24.28 -11.30 30.76
N GLN A 99 -23.46 -10.26 30.91
CA GLN A 99 -23.46 -9.10 30.01
C GLN A 99 -22.46 -9.29 28.87
N ARG A 100 -22.86 -8.84 27.68
CA ARG A 100 -21.98 -8.61 26.53
C ARG A 100 -21.87 -7.12 26.25
N VAL A 101 -20.65 -6.64 26.05
CA VAL A 101 -20.34 -5.27 25.65
C VAL A 101 -19.64 -5.32 24.30
N THR A 102 -19.98 -4.37 23.42
CA THR A 102 -19.34 -4.20 22.11
C THR A 102 -18.86 -2.77 21.98
N ARG A 103 -17.58 -2.58 21.65
CA ARG A 103 -16.97 -1.28 21.46
C ARG A 103 -16.50 -1.14 20.01
N HIS A 104 -16.76 0.04 19.45
CA HIS A 104 -16.36 0.40 18.10
C HIS A 104 -15.23 1.39 18.22
N TRP A 105 -14.06 1.03 17.71
CA TRP A 105 -12.89 1.89 17.64
C TRP A 105 -12.78 2.42 16.24
N ARG A 106 -12.74 3.74 16.09
CA ARG A 106 -12.38 4.37 14.81
C ARG A 106 -10.87 4.47 14.75
N LEU A 107 -10.29 4.04 13.64
CA LEU A 107 -8.86 4.16 13.43
C LEU A 107 -8.54 4.61 12.01
N LYS A 108 -7.45 5.36 11.85
CA LYS A 108 -6.92 5.80 10.57
C LYS A 108 -5.67 5.01 10.20
N CYS A 109 -5.60 4.55 8.95
CA CYS A 109 -4.44 3.85 8.41
C CYS A 109 -3.38 4.88 8.00
N LEU A 110 -2.29 5.03 8.75
CA LEU A 110 -1.29 6.07 8.46
C LEU A 110 -0.26 5.67 7.42
N LYS A 111 0.02 4.37 7.28
CA LYS A 111 1.05 3.87 6.38
C LYS A 111 0.63 2.53 5.76
N ARG A 112 0.99 2.29 4.49
CA ARG A 112 0.84 0.97 3.86
C ARG A 112 1.56 -0.13 4.65
N GLY A 113 1.07 -1.36 4.53
CA GLY A 113 1.66 -2.51 5.21
C GLY A 113 0.67 -3.63 5.51
N VAL A 114 1.20 -4.77 5.97
CA VAL A 114 0.39 -5.85 6.54
C VAL A 114 0.48 -5.80 8.06
N TYR A 115 -0.63 -5.43 8.69
CA TYR A 115 -0.72 -5.34 10.15
C TYR A 115 -1.35 -6.60 10.72
N THR A 116 -0.61 -7.30 11.58
CA THR A 116 -1.13 -8.47 12.31
C THR A 116 -1.12 -8.23 13.80
N THR A 117 -2.23 -8.55 14.46
CA THR A 117 -2.34 -8.55 15.93
C THR A 117 -2.62 -9.98 16.37
N ARG A 118 -1.67 -10.56 17.12
CA ARG A 118 -1.67 -11.99 17.49
C ARG A 118 -2.18 -12.25 18.91
N ASN A 119 -2.04 -11.28 19.80
CA ASN A 119 -2.41 -11.42 21.19
C ASN A 119 -2.95 -10.11 21.75
N VAL A 120 -3.86 -10.28 22.71
CA VAL A 120 -4.40 -9.20 23.53
C VAL A 120 -4.26 -9.64 24.97
N THR A 121 -3.83 -8.75 25.85
CA THR A 121 -3.65 -9.08 27.26
C THR A 121 -4.89 -8.63 28.02
N LEU A 122 -5.62 -9.59 28.62
CA LEU A 122 -6.69 -9.29 29.56
C LEU A 122 -6.09 -9.18 30.96
N ILE A 123 -6.42 -8.09 31.64
CA ILE A 123 -5.99 -7.79 33.01
C ILE A 123 -7.24 -7.51 33.83
N TRP A 124 -7.37 -8.19 34.97
CA TRP A 124 -8.44 -7.97 35.92
C TRP A 124 -7.86 -7.84 37.32
N GLY A 125 -8.65 -7.35 38.25
CA GLY A 125 -8.29 -7.38 39.65
C GLY A 125 -9.48 -7.55 40.57
N ASP A 126 -9.16 -7.62 41.86
CA ASP A 126 -10.18 -7.56 42.90
C ASP A 126 -10.72 -6.14 43.08
N ILE A 127 -11.76 -6.00 43.90
CA ILE A 127 -12.41 -4.72 44.20
C ILE A 127 -11.46 -3.75 44.92
N LEU A 128 -10.46 -4.27 45.64
CA LEU A 128 -9.51 -3.46 46.40
C LEU A 128 -8.22 -3.13 45.62
N GLY A 129 -8.06 -3.67 44.40
CA GLY A 129 -6.85 -3.54 43.60
C GLY A 129 -5.61 -4.25 44.17
N ILE A 130 -5.77 -5.16 45.14
CA ILE A 130 -4.65 -5.80 45.86
C ILE A 130 -4.01 -6.89 45.01
N SER A 131 -4.82 -7.64 44.26
CA SER A 131 -4.35 -8.69 43.37
C SER A 131 -4.76 -8.40 41.94
N LEU A 132 -3.79 -8.57 41.04
CA LEU A 132 -3.98 -8.52 39.59
C LEU A 132 -3.86 -9.93 39.02
N GLY A 133 -4.77 -10.28 38.13
CA GLY A 133 -4.64 -11.42 37.23
C GLY A 133 -4.43 -10.92 35.81
N SER A 134 -3.63 -11.64 35.03
CA SER A 134 -3.48 -11.36 33.61
C SER A 134 -3.44 -12.65 32.81
N VAL A 135 -4.04 -12.64 31.62
CA VAL A 135 -3.99 -13.76 30.68
C VAL A 135 -3.86 -13.23 29.25
N PRO A 136 -2.93 -13.75 28.45
CA PRO A 136 -2.90 -13.47 27.03
C PRO A 136 -4.01 -14.26 26.34
N VAL A 137 -4.80 -13.57 25.51
CA VAL A 137 -5.80 -14.17 24.62
C VAL A 137 -5.27 -14.09 23.21
N SER A 138 -5.13 -15.25 22.57
CA SER A 138 -4.74 -15.35 21.18
C SER A 138 -5.86 -14.82 20.29
N VAL A 139 -5.55 -13.82 19.48
CA VAL A 139 -6.41 -13.26 18.45
C VAL A 139 -5.68 -13.32 17.12
N ASN A 140 -6.38 -13.45 16.01
CA ASN A 140 -5.72 -13.45 14.70
C ASN A 140 -6.38 -12.39 13.83
N MET A 141 -6.03 -11.13 14.09
CA MET A 141 -6.47 -10.02 13.26
C MET A 141 -5.39 -9.72 12.23
N ARG A 142 -5.82 -9.53 10.99
CA ARG A 142 -4.97 -9.10 9.89
C ARG A 142 -5.68 -7.98 9.14
N LEU A 143 -4.94 -6.94 8.81
CA LEU A 143 -5.35 -5.84 7.96
C LEU A 143 -4.26 -5.60 6.92
N THR A 144 -4.64 -5.60 5.65
CA THR A 144 -3.76 -5.18 4.55
C THR A 144 -4.07 -3.72 4.24
N VAL A 145 -3.08 -2.85 4.35
CA VAL A 145 -3.20 -1.44 3.95
C VAL A 145 -2.43 -1.24 2.66
N TYR A 146 -3.16 -0.97 1.58
CA TYR A 146 -2.60 -0.65 0.27
C TYR A 146 -1.97 0.76 0.27
N PRO A 147 -0.96 0.99 -0.58
CA PRO A 147 -0.44 2.33 -0.78
C PRO A 147 -1.54 3.31 -1.19
N GLU A 148 -1.36 4.57 -0.81
CA GLU A 148 -2.22 5.67 -1.26
C GLU A 148 -2.16 5.81 -2.79
N VAL A 149 -3.32 6.00 -3.40
CA VAL A 149 -3.44 6.34 -4.83
C VAL A 149 -3.41 7.86 -4.95
N LEU A 150 -2.35 8.37 -5.56
CA LEU A 150 -2.09 9.80 -5.72
C LEU A 150 -2.83 10.38 -6.94
N ASN A 151 -3.03 11.68 -6.95
CA ASN A 151 -3.43 12.42 -8.16
C ASN A 151 -2.15 12.89 -8.89
N ILE A 152 -1.58 12.01 -9.71
CA ILE A 152 -0.27 12.21 -10.34
C ILE A 152 -0.24 13.41 -11.30
N GLU A 153 -1.38 13.76 -11.93
CA GLU A 153 -1.49 14.85 -12.89
C GLU A 153 -1.08 16.22 -12.31
N GLU A 154 -1.20 16.38 -11.00
CA GLU A 154 -0.85 17.61 -10.26
C GLU A 154 0.62 17.62 -9.79
N MET A 155 1.31 16.48 -9.84
CA MET A 155 2.65 16.30 -9.27
C MET A 155 3.80 16.44 -10.27
N PHE A 156 3.50 16.47 -11.58
CA PHE A 156 4.52 16.67 -12.59
C PHE A 156 5.02 18.10 -12.63
N ILE A 157 6.33 18.25 -12.51
CA ILE A 157 6.97 19.53 -12.84
C ILE A 157 6.95 19.65 -14.37
N PRO A 158 6.36 20.72 -14.94
CA PRO A 158 6.51 20.99 -16.37
C PRO A 158 7.99 21.22 -16.67
N VAL A 159 8.60 20.26 -17.36
CA VAL A 159 9.95 20.39 -17.90
C VAL A 159 9.89 21.34 -19.08
N ASN A 160 9.90 22.66 -18.80
CA ASN A 160 10.42 23.73 -19.68
C ASN A 160 9.98 25.12 -19.19
N TYR A 161 10.80 25.76 -18.36
CA TYR A 161 10.79 27.23 -18.21
C TYR A 161 11.97 27.90 -18.94
N LEU A 162 12.90 27.15 -19.55
CA LEU A 162 14.15 27.72 -20.09
C LEU A 162 14.49 27.36 -21.55
N GLN A 163 13.75 26.49 -22.24
CA GLN A 163 14.10 26.13 -23.62
C GLN A 163 12.87 25.75 -24.48
N GLY A 164 12.08 26.75 -24.88
CA GLY A 164 11.17 26.67 -26.02
C GLY A 164 9.96 25.74 -25.89
N ASP A 165 8.99 25.96 -26.79
CA ASP A 165 7.68 25.31 -26.85
C ASP A 165 7.78 23.80 -27.07
N THR A 166 7.87 23.04 -25.98
CA THR A 166 7.61 21.60 -25.99
C THR A 166 6.31 21.34 -25.24
N ILE A 167 5.38 20.64 -25.89
CA ILE A 167 4.09 20.26 -25.31
C ILE A 167 4.36 19.37 -24.10
N VAL A 168 4.06 19.87 -22.91
CA VAL A 168 4.10 19.08 -21.67
C VAL A 168 3.07 17.95 -21.81
N LYS A 169 3.53 16.73 -22.06
CA LYS A 169 2.68 15.53 -22.02
C LYS A 169 2.26 15.32 -20.58
N ARG A 170 0.99 15.56 -20.27
CA ARG A 170 0.44 15.44 -18.90
C ARG A 170 0.08 14.01 -18.50
N TRP A 171 0.23 13.04 -19.39
CA TRP A 171 -0.30 11.69 -19.21
C TRP A 171 0.83 10.65 -19.24
N ILE A 172 1.02 9.91 -18.13
CA ILE A 172 1.95 8.76 -18.14
C ILE A 172 1.39 7.66 -19.05
N ILE A 173 0.10 7.37 -18.96
CA ILE A 173 -0.54 6.34 -19.79
C ILE A 173 -1.35 7.05 -20.88
N ASP A 174 -1.01 6.77 -22.13
CA ASP A 174 -1.73 7.29 -23.29
C ASP A 174 -3.09 6.60 -23.42
N ASP A 175 -4.13 7.34 -23.81
CA ASP A 175 -5.45 6.76 -24.02
C ASP A 175 -5.43 5.84 -25.27
N PRO A 176 -5.73 4.53 -25.12
CA PRO A 176 -5.71 3.56 -26.22
C PRO A 176 -6.77 3.86 -27.29
N PHE A 177 -7.72 4.76 -27.03
CA PHE A 177 -8.78 5.13 -27.97
C PHE A 177 -8.45 6.36 -28.84
N ILE A 178 -7.24 6.92 -28.76
CA ILE A 178 -6.85 8.06 -29.59
C ILE A 178 -6.66 7.63 -31.05
N ILE A 179 -7.54 8.12 -31.93
CA ILE A 179 -7.36 8.01 -33.38
C ILE A 179 -6.22 8.95 -33.78
N SER A 180 -5.06 8.39 -34.11
CA SER A 180 -3.81 9.08 -34.47
C SER A 180 -3.85 9.73 -35.88
N GLY A 181 -5.03 10.15 -36.34
CA GLY A 181 -5.24 10.81 -37.62
C GLY A 181 -5.58 9.89 -38.78
N THR A 182 -5.22 10.32 -39.98
CA THR A 182 -5.57 9.66 -41.24
C THR A 182 -4.34 9.48 -42.10
N ARG A 183 -4.20 8.31 -42.72
CA ARG A 183 -3.13 8.02 -43.69
C ARG A 183 -3.71 7.67 -45.05
N GLU A 184 -2.88 7.71 -46.07
CA GLU A 184 -3.25 7.30 -47.42
C GLU A 184 -3.59 5.80 -47.48
N TYR A 185 -4.67 5.48 -48.20
CA TYR A 185 -5.14 4.12 -48.44
C TYR A 185 -4.11 3.35 -49.26
N THR A 186 -3.74 2.16 -48.82
CA THR A 186 -2.92 1.24 -49.61
C THR A 186 -3.77 0.03 -50.00
N SER A 187 -3.46 -0.64 -51.11
CA SER A 187 -4.19 -1.84 -51.57
C SER A 187 -4.19 -3.03 -50.59
N ARG A 188 -3.50 -2.91 -49.45
CA ARG A 188 -3.52 -3.88 -48.33
C ARG A 188 -4.61 -3.59 -47.30
N ASP A 189 -5.29 -2.44 -47.39
CA ASP A 189 -6.30 -2.01 -46.42
C ASP A 189 -7.71 -2.45 -46.84
N PRO A 190 -8.56 -2.90 -45.90
CA PRO A 190 -9.94 -3.24 -46.22
C PRO A 190 -10.78 -1.96 -46.46
N MET A 191 -11.62 -2.01 -47.50
CA MET A 191 -12.43 -0.87 -47.99
C MET A 191 -13.39 -0.29 -46.93
N ASN A 192 -13.77 -1.07 -45.92
CA ASN A 192 -14.63 -0.63 -44.82
C ASN A 192 -13.96 0.34 -43.83
N ARG A 193 -12.65 0.58 -43.95
CA ARG A 193 -11.88 1.50 -43.08
C ARG A 193 -11.66 2.89 -43.68
N ILE A 194 -12.24 3.18 -44.85
CA ILE A 194 -12.10 4.48 -45.52
C ILE A 194 -12.76 5.58 -44.68
N HIS A 195 -12.01 6.66 -44.42
CA HIS A 195 -12.51 7.84 -43.74
C HIS A 195 -13.07 8.84 -44.75
N TRP A 196 -14.32 8.68 -45.17
CA TRP A 196 -14.93 9.49 -46.23
C TRP A 196 -14.77 11.01 -46.09
N LYS A 197 -14.88 11.56 -44.87
CA LYS A 197 -14.70 13.00 -44.63
C LYS A 197 -13.26 13.49 -44.84
N ALA A 198 -12.26 12.62 -44.62
CA ALA A 198 -10.84 12.97 -44.82
C ALA A 198 -10.46 12.75 -46.30
N THR A 199 -10.98 11.67 -46.90
CA THR A 199 -10.90 11.43 -48.35
C THR A 199 -11.44 12.62 -49.16
N ALA A 200 -12.58 13.17 -48.77
CA ALA A 200 -13.19 14.32 -49.44
C ALA A 200 -12.35 15.62 -49.32
N ARG A 201 -11.57 15.78 -48.25
CA ARG A 201 -10.73 16.96 -48.02
C ARG A 201 -9.38 16.87 -48.73
N GLU A 202 -8.78 15.69 -48.71
CA GLU A 202 -7.42 15.46 -49.27
C GLU A 202 -7.45 15.02 -50.74
N ASN A 203 -8.64 14.79 -51.30
CA ASN A 203 -8.89 14.34 -52.68
C ASN A 203 -8.16 13.05 -53.09
N ARG A 204 -7.81 12.22 -52.10
CA ARG A 204 -7.22 10.88 -52.22
C ARG A 204 -7.84 9.96 -51.18
N LEU A 205 -7.91 8.66 -51.44
CA LEU A 205 -8.49 7.70 -50.49
C LEU A 205 -7.69 7.71 -49.19
N MET A 206 -8.33 8.12 -48.08
CA MET A 206 -7.74 8.14 -46.75
C MET A 206 -8.38 7.07 -45.87
N VAL A 207 -7.57 6.43 -45.05
CA VAL A 207 -7.98 5.42 -44.06
C VAL A 207 -7.78 5.98 -42.66
N ARG A 208 -8.68 5.63 -41.73
CA ARG A 208 -8.45 5.86 -40.30
C ARG A 208 -7.13 5.20 -39.89
N LYS A 209 -6.14 5.99 -39.48
CA LYS A 209 -4.93 5.45 -38.88
C LYS A 209 -5.27 5.14 -37.43
N ASN A 210 -5.69 3.91 -37.19
CA ASN A 210 -5.66 3.38 -35.83
C ASN A 210 -4.17 3.18 -35.51
N ASP A 211 -3.63 3.90 -34.54
CA ASP A 211 -2.37 3.46 -33.96
C ASP A 211 -2.64 2.07 -33.36
N PHE A 212 -1.89 1.12 -33.88
CA PHE A 212 -2.00 -0.33 -33.79
C PHE A 212 -2.84 -0.89 -32.63
N THR A 213 -3.77 -1.77 -33.02
CA THR A 213 -4.48 -2.76 -32.21
C THR A 213 -3.56 -3.87 -31.71
N SER A 214 -2.48 -3.51 -31.03
CA SER A 214 -1.81 -4.43 -30.11
C SER A 214 -2.45 -4.19 -28.75
N GLN A 215 -2.83 -5.24 -28.02
CA GLN A 215 -3.10 -5.09 -26.59
C GLN A 215 -1.78 -4.60 -25.96
N LEU A 216 -1.63 -3.29 -25.81
CA LEU A 216 -0.51 -2.68 -25.11
C LEU A 216 -0.61 -3.19 -23.67
N SER A 217 0.29 -4.11 -23.35
CA SER A 217 0.45 -4.64 -22.00
C SER A 217 1.40 -3.67 -21.28
N LEU A 218 0.95 -3.21 -20.11
CA LEU A 218 1.65 -2.23 -19.32
C LEU A 218 2.54 -2.94 -18.31
N THR A 219 3.85 -2.74 -18.39
CA THR A 219 4.79 -3.26 -17.39
C THR A 219 5.27 -2.12 -16.51
N VAL A 220 4.90 -2.16 -15.23
CA VAL A 220 5.34 -1.21 -14.21
C VAL A 220 6.53 -1.80 -13.47
N ILE A 221 7.68 -1.13 -13.56
CA ILE A 221 8.92 -1.54 -12.90
C ILE A 221 9.27 -0.51 -11.84
N LEU A 222 9.42 -0.94 -10.60
CA LEU A 222 9.86 -0.10 -9.49
C LEU A 222 11.28 -0.49 -9.07
N ASN A 223 12.20 0.47 -9.13
CA ASN A 223 13.50 0.34 -8.50
C ASN A 223 13.37 0.65 -7.00
N ILE A 224 13.70 -0.33 -6.14
CA ILE A 224 13.69 -0.16 -4.68
C ILE A 224 14.91 0.63 -4.19
N GLN A 225 15.98 0.71 -4.98
CA GLN A 225 17.20 1.41 -4.59
C GLN A 225 17.01 2.93 -4.69
N SER A 226 17.36 3.65 -3.63
CA SER A 226 17.33 5.11 -3.64
C SER A 226 18.59 5.73 -4.25
N GLU A 227 19.72 5.02 -4.15
CA GLU A 227 21.03 5.39 -4.71
C GLU A 227 21.71 4.18 -5.39
N GLU A 228 22.70 4.44 -6.24
CA GLU A 228 23.36 3.42 -7.08
C GLU A 228 24.01 2.27 -6.31
N TYR A 229 24.56 2.55 -5.12
CA TYR A 229 25.36 1.58 -4.36
C TYR A 229 24.72 1.25 -3.00
N GLU A 230 23.45 0.86 -3.01
CA GLU A 230 22.74 0.38 -1.82
C GLU A 230 22.82 -1.14 -1.66
N TYR A 231 23.46 -1.58 -0.59
CA TYR A 231 23.70 -3.01 -0.31
C TYR A 231 22.45 -3.77 0.14
N CYS A 232 21.72 -3.28 1.15
CA CYS A 232 20.62 -4.02 1.78
C CYS A 232 19.44 -3.11 2.11
N ASP A 233 19.66 -2.12 2.98
CA ASP A 233 18.60 -1.22 3.42
C ASP A 233 18.61 0.07 2.60
N VAL A 234 17.41 0.53 2.25
CA VAL A 234 17.21 1.79 1.53
C VAL A 234 17.59 2.97 2.42
N VAL A 235 18.44 3.86 1.90
CA VAL A 235 18.89 5.08 2.58
C VAL A 235 17.75 6.10 2.66
N ASP A 236 17.19 6.48 1.52
CA ASP A 236 16.04 7.39 1.45
C ASP A 236 14.71 6.63 1.34
N ARG A 237 14.16 6.30 2.51
CA ARG A 237 12.91 5.55 2.62
C ARG A 237 11.73 6.34 2.05
N ASP A 238 11.69 7.66 2.22
CA ASP A 238 10.55 8.47 1.83
C ASP A 238 10.43 8.56 0.30
N LYS A 239 11.56 8.65 -0.42
CA LYS A 239 11.58 8.58 -1.89
C LYS A 239 11.00 7.27 -2.40
N ILE A 240 11.40 6.14 -1.84
CA ILE A 240 10.92 4.83 -2.31
C ILE A 240 9.47 4.59 -1.92
N GLU A 241 9.02 5.08 -0.76
CA GLU A 241 7.59 5.07 -0.42
C GLU A 241 6.76 5.88 -1.42
N LEU A 242 7.26 7.05 -1.86
CA LEU A 242 6.63 7.80 -2.95
C LEU A 242 6.60 6.99 -4.25
N GLY A 243 7.70 6.32 -4.60
CA GLY A 243 7.75 5.42 -5.77
C GLY A 243 6.71 4.30 -5.72
N ILE A 244 6.45 3.75 -4.54
CA ILE A 244 5.42 2.72 -4.33
C ILE A 244 4.01 3.32 -4.51
N LYS A 245 3.76 4.52 -3.99
CA LYS A 245 2.49 5.24 -4.21
C LYS A 245 2.27 5.57 -5.70
N VAL A 246 3.34 5.95 -6.41
CA VAL A 246 3.30 6.18 -7.86
C VAL A 246 2.97 4.91 -8.62
N ALA A 247 3.61 3.79 -8.28
CA ALA A 247 3.32 2.49 -8.88
C ALA A 247 1.86 2.07 -8.64
N ALA A 248 1.35 2.22 -7.41
CA ALA A 248 -0.05 1.94 -7.09
C ALA A 248 -1.02 2.81 -7.92
N THR A 249 -0.69 4.07 -8.12
CA THR A 249 -1.50 5.00 -8.93
C THR A 249 -1.52 4.62 -10.41
N ILE A 250 -0.37 4.24 -10.97
CA ILE A 250 -0.28 3.76 -12.35
C ILE A 250 -1.15 2.49 -12.52
N MET A 251 -1.13 1.58 -11.54
CA MET A 251 -1.97 0.39 -11.54
C MET A 251 -3.47 0.71 -11.42
N ASP A 252 -3.87 1.66 -10.56
CA ASP A 252 -5.27 2.10 -10.47
C ASP A 252 -5.75 2.71 -11.79
N ARG A 253 -4.92 3.53 -12.42
CA ARG A 253 -5.24 4.10 -13.73
C ARG A 253 -5.38 3.03 -14.81
N ALA A 254 -4.46 2.07 -14.83
CA ALA A 254 -4.52 0.95 -15.76
C ALA A 254 -5.78 0.08 -15.55
N LEU A 255 -6.25 -0.07 -14.30
CA LEU A 255 -7.54 -0.71 -13.99
C LEU A 255 -8.70 0.03 -14.65
N ARG A 256 -8.75 1.37 -14.52
CA ARG A 256 -9.80 2.21 -15.12
C ARG A 256 -9.81 2.11 -16.65
N MET A 257 -8.63 1.99 -17.25
CA MET A 257 -8.44 1.86 -18.70
C MET A 257 -8.56 0.42 -19.20
N SER A 258 -8.79 -0.55 -18.30
CA SER A 258 -8.85 -2.00 -18.59
C SER A 258 -7.61 -2.52 -19.32
N LEU A 259 -6.44 -1.96 -19.00
CA LEU A 259 -5.17 -2.39 -19.57
C LEU A 259 -4.64 -3.64 -18.83
N PRO A 260 -4.07 -4.62 -19.53
CA PRO A 260 -3.29 -5.67 -18.90
C PRO A 260 -2.04 -5.07 -18.24
N VAL A 261 -1.81 -5.38 -16.96
CA VAL A 261 -0.68 -4.88 -16.18
C VAL A 261 0.19 -6.01 -15.68
N ARG A 262 1.49 -5.77 -15.67
CA ARG A 262 2.52 -6.56 -15.00
C ARG A 262 3.30 -5.66 -14.04
N PHE A 263 3.78 -6.22 -12.93
CA PHE A 263 4.63 -5.51 -11.98
C PHE A 263 5.98 -6.21 -11.80
N GLY A 264 7.04 -5.41 -11.70
CA GLY A 264 8.40 -5.86 -11.41
C GLY A 264 9.13 -4.98 -10.42
N THR A 265 9.94 -5.55 -9.54
CA THR A 265 10.86 -4.81 -8.67
C THR A 265 12.03 -5.68 -8.22
N ASN A 266 13.18 -5.05 -7.99
CA ASN A 266 14.37 -5.67 -7.40
C ASN A 266 14.30 -5.82 -5.87
N GLY A 267 13.22 -5.36 -5.23
CA GLY A 267 12.94 -5.58 -3.82
C GLY A 267 12.27 -6.93 -3.51
N CYS A 268 12.06 -7.19 -2.23
CA CYS A 268 11.38 -8.38 -1.71
C CYS A 268 10.08 -8.07 -0.96
N THR A 269 9.29 -9.12 -0.70
CA THR A 269 8.07 -9.01 0.11
C THR A 269 8.27 -9.66 1.47
N LEU A 270 7.45 -9.29 2.46
CA LEU A 270 7.44 -9.88 3.81
C LEU A 270 7.38 -11.42 3.82
N ASP A 271 6.76 -12.04 2.81
CA ASP A 271 6.60 -13.49 2.73
C ASP A 271 7.85 -14.19 2.13
N GLU A 272 8.60 -13.51 1.26
CA GLU A 272 9.76 -14.04 0.53
C GLU A 272 10.90 -13.00 0.49
N SER A 273 11.80 -13.04 1.48
CA SER A 273 12.85 -12.00 1.68
C SER A 273 13.99 -12.01 0.66
N ASP A 274 14.15 -13.11 -0.07
CA ASP A 274 15.34 -13.38 -0.91
C ASP A 274 14.99 -13.46 -2.41
N LYS A 275 13.74 -13.14 -2.77
CA LYS A 275 13.27 -13.19 -4.16
C LYS A 275 12.81 -11.81 -4.62
N MET A 276 13.30 -11.45 -5.80
CA MET A 276 12.78 -10.31 -6.55
C MET A 276 11.38 -10.61 -7.05
N VAL A 277 10.56 -9.58 -7.19
CA VAL A 277 9.18 -9.73 -7.65
C VAL A 277 9.12 -9.45 -9.14
N PHE A 278 8.62 -10.42 -9.91
CA PHE A 278 8.20 -10.21 -11.29
C PHE A 278 6.93 -11.02 -11.53
N THR A 279 5.81 -10.33 -11.77
CA THR A 279 4.50 -10.97 -11.88
C THR A 279 4.20 -11.37 -13.32
N ARG A 280 3.14 -12.15 -13.53
CA ARG A 280 2.54 -12.32 -14.87
C ARG A 280 1.73 -11.09 -15.28
N THR A 281 1.51 -10.93 -16.58
CA THR A 281 0.55 -9.95 -17.11
C THR A 281 -0.88 -10.44 -16.80
N GLY A 282 -1.73 -9.54 -16.31
CA GLY A 282 -3.13 -9.81 -16.03
C GLY A 282 -3.96 -8.53 -16.07
N SER A 283 -5.28 -8.65 -16.12
CA SER A 283 -6.19 -7.51 -16.14
C SER A 283 -7.36 -7.70 -15.16
N GLY A 284 -8.07 -6.62 -14.87
CA GLY A 284 -9.24 -6.63 -14.02
C GLY A 284 -8.95 -6.44 -12.54
N LYS A 285 -10.02 -6.25 -11.76
CA LYS A 285 -9.95 -5.82 -10.36
C LYS A 285 -9.19 -6.79 -9.46
N ALA A 286 -9.40 -8.10 -9.62
CA ALA A 286 -8.75 -9.12 -8.80
C ALA A 286 -7.23 -9.12 -8.97
N HIS A 287 -6.76 -9.00 -10.22
CA HIS A 287 -5.32 -8.91 -10.53
C HIS A 287 -4.70 -7.65 -9.94
N ILE A 288 -5.36 -6.50 -10.08
CA ILE A 288 -4.86 -5.24 -9.52
C ILE A 288 -4.84 -5.27 -7.98
N SER A 289 -5.85 -5.88 -7.34
CA SER A 289 -5.82 -6.10 -5.87
C SER A 289 -4.66 -7.01 -5.45
N GLU A 290 -4.29 -8.01 -6.25
CA GLU A 290 -3.10 -8.84 -6.01
C GLU A 290 -1.82 -8.00 -6.11
N LEU A 291 -1.68 -7.15 -7.14
CA LEU A 291 -0.53 -6.26 -7.29
C LEU A 291 -0.44 -5.23 -6.14
N LEU A 292 -1.57 -4.63 -5.72
CA LEU A 292 -1.60 -3.72 -4.57
C LEU A 292 -1.26 -4.45 -3.26
N THR A 293 -1.63 -5.72 -3.13
CA THR A 293 -1.23 -6.57 -2.00
C THR A 293 0.28 -6.83 -1.99
N ILE A 294 0.90 -7.03 -3.16
CA ILE A 294 2.35 -7.11 -3.29
C ILE A 294 3.00 -5.79 -2.86
N LEU A 295 2.50 -4.65 -3.33
CA LEU A 295 3.00 -3.33 -2.91
C LEU A 295 2.83 -3.08 -1.41
N ALA A 296 1.75 -3.54 -0.79
CA ALA A 296 1.55 -3.45 0.66
C ALA A 296 2.54 -4.34 1.44
N LYS A 297 2.96 -5.47 0.87
CA LYS A 297 3.92 -6.39 1.48
C LYS A 297 5.38 -6.07 1.18
N LEU A 298 5.64 -5.12 0.29
CA LEU A 298 6.99 -4.79 -0.17
C LEU A 298 7.82 -4.21 0.98
N GLU A 299 8.98 -4.83 1.24
CA GLU A 299 9.96 -4.34 2.20
C GLU A 299 10.89 -3.34 1.51
N LEU A 300 11.34 -2.32 2.25
CA LEU A 300 12.34 -1.36 1.77
C LEU A 300 13.75 -1.94 1.87
N LYS A 301 13.93 -3.09 1.22
CA LYS A 301 15.15 -3.87 1.22
C LYS A 301 15.48 -4.30 -0.21
N ASN A 302 16.71 -4.05 -0.61
CA ASN A 302 17.24 -4.49 -1.88
C ASN A 302 17.65 -5.97 -1.81
N VAL A 303 17.27 -6.76 -2.83
CA VAL A 303 17.74 -8.13 -3.00
C VAL A 303 18.93 -8.19 -3.97
N ARG A 304 18.88 -7.39 -5.04
CA ARG A 304 19.91 -7.30 -6.08
C ARG A 304 19.90 -5.94 -6.75
N ASP A 305 21.05 -5.53 -7.27
CA ASP A 305 21.15 -4.33 -8.07
C ASP A 305 20.15 -4.31 -9.23
N PHE A 306 19.55 -3.14 -9.43
CA PHE A 306 18.47 -2.93 -10.38
C PHE A 306 18.88 -3.30 -11.80
N GLU A 307 20.13 -3.06 -12.18
CA GLU A 307 20.69 -3.42 -13.47
C GLU A 307 20.63 -4.94 -13.71
N ASP A 308 20.92 -5.73 -12.68
CA ASP A 308 20.93 -7.18 -12.79
C ASP A 308 19.52 -7.76 -12.80
N PHE A 309 18.58 -7.13 -12.09
CA PHE A 309 17.15 -7.42 -12.23
C PHE A 309 16.68 -7.16 -13.67
N MET A 310 17.00 -5.98 -14.22
CA MET A 310 16.60 -5.60 -15.58
C MET A 310 17.18 -6.52 -16.66
N LYS A 311 18.45 -6.92 -16.53
CA LYS A 311 19.05 -7.92 -17.43
C LYS A 311 18.37 -9.29 -17.33
N GLY A 312 17.83 -9.65 -16.17
CA GLY A 312 17.13 -10.91 -15.96
C GLY A 312 15.78 -11.00 -16.67
N ILE A 313 15.10 -9.85 -16.82
CA ILE A 313 13.75 -9.76 -17.41
C ILE A 313 13.74 -9.29 -18.87
N ASP A 314 14.91 -9.02 -19.47
CA ASP A 314 15.02 -8.40 -20.80
C ASP A 314 14.34 -9.21 -21.93
N LYS A 315 14.30 -10.53 -21.79
CA LYS A 315 13.61 -11.44 -22.72
C LYS A 315 12.10 -11.52 -22.53
N GLU A 316 11.59 -11.06 -21.39
CA GLU A 316 10.16 -11.13 -21.05
C GLU A 316 9.40 -9.84 -21.42
N LEU A 317 10.12 -8.83 -21.91
CA LEU A 317 9.63 -7.50 -22.30
C LEU A 317 9.74 -7.33 -23.82
N GLU A 318 8.73 -7.80 -24.57
CA GLU A 318 8.66 -7.62 -26.02
C GLU A 318 7.33 -6.98 -26.44
N GLY A 319 7.40 -5.76 -26.97
CA GLY A 319 6.24 -5.02 -27.49
C GLY A 319 5.35 -4.39 -26.42
N ASP A 320 5.86 -4.25 -25.19
CA ASP A 320 5.15 -3.69 -24.05
C ASP A 320 5.39 -2.18 -23.90
N GLU A 321 4.44 -1.51 -23.22
CA GLU A 321 4.68 -0.17 -22.66
C GLU A 321 5.27 -0.34 -21.26
N VAL A 322 6.52 0.07 -21.09
CA VAL A 322 7.29 -0.11 -19.86
C VAL A 322 7.41 1.23 -19.14
N ILE A 323 6.82 1.33 -17.95
CA ILE A 323 6.98 2.49 -17.08
C ILE A 323 7.95 2.11 -15.95
N ILE A 324 9.07 2.81 -15.87
CA ILE A 324 10.10 2.59 -14.87
C ILE A 324 10.07 3.73 -13.86
N VAL A 325 9.89 3.41 -12.59
CA VAL A 325 9.93 4.34 -11.47
C VAL A 325 11.25 4.14 -10.74
N THR A 326 12.10 5.16 -10.71
CA THR A 326 13.46 5.09 -10.11
C THR A 326 13.87 6.40 -9.45
N SER A 327 14.75 6.31 -8.46
CA SER A 327 15.33 7.49 -7.78
C SER A 327 16.55 8.06 -8.51
N TYR A 328 17.29 7.21 -9.23
CA TYR A 328 18.49 7.58 -9.97
C TYR A 328 18.52 6.90 -11.34
N ALA A 329 19.31 7.46 -12.27
CA ALA A 329 19.64 6.82 -13.53
C ALA A 329 21.14 6.98 -13.81
N ASN A 330 21.88 5.86 -13.76
CA ASN A 330 23.28 5.82 -14.16
C ASN A 330 23.42 5.44 -15.64
N ARG A 331 24.66 5.42 -16.13
CA ARG A 331 24.97 5.04 -17.52
C ARG A 331 24.57 3.59 -17.84
N ALA A 332 24.73 2.67 -16.88
CA ALA A 332 24.40 1.26 -17.07
C ALA A 332 22.90 1.05 -17.28
N ILE A 333 22.04 1.70 -16.47
CA ILE A 333 20.59 1.72 -16.67
C ILE A 333 20.26 2.32 -18.03
N CYS A 334 20.83 3.47 -18.39
CA CYS A 334 20.59 4.11 -19.69
C CYS A 334 20.93 3.19 -20.89
N ASP A 335 22.03 2.43 -20.82
CA ASP A 335 22.42 1.47 -21.86
C ASP A 335 21.42 0.31 -21.97
N ILE A 336 20.89 -0.18 -20.84
CA ILE A 336 19.81 -1.19 -20.83
C ILE A 336 18.54 -0.64 -21.46
N LEU A 337 18.16 0.61 -21.13
CA LEU A 337 16.97 1.25 -21.72
C LEU A 337 17.10 1.40 -23.24
N ARG A 338 18.26 1.82 -23.74
CA ARG A 338 18.53 1.89 -25.19
C ARG A 338 18.33 0.55 -25.87
N LYS A 339 18.82 -0.54 -25.27
CA LYS A 339 18.63 -1.90 -25.79
C LYS A 339 17.14 -2.27 -25.87
N LEU A 340 16.37 -1.98 -24.82
CA LEU A 340 14.93 -2.26 -24.78
C LEU A 340 14.13 -1.45 -25.81
N ILE A 341 14.53 -0.21 -26.09
CA ILE A 341 13.93 0.62 -27.16
C ILE A 341 14.18 0.01 -28.53
N ILE A 342 15.41 -0.44 -28.79
CA ILE A 342 15.78 -1.11 -30.06
C ILE A 342 14.96 -2.39 -30.26
N GLN A 343 14.58 -3.08 -29.17
CA GLN A 343 13.69 -4.25 -29.20
C GLN A 343 12.21 -3.91 -29.48
N GLY A 344 11.85 -2.63 -29.59
CA GLY A 344 10.52 -2.16 -29.94
C GLY A 344 9.61 -1.81 -28.76
N ASN A 345 10.15 -1.76 -27.53
CA ASN A 345 9.39 -1.38 -26.34
C ASN A 345 9.24 0.15 -26.23
N ARG A 346 8.09 0.62 -25.73
CA ARG A 346 7.87 2.04 -25.42
C ARG A 346 8.22 2.27 -23.96
N ILE A 347 9.28 3.05 -23.70
CA ILE A 347 9.77 3.27 -22.34
C ILE A 347 9.41 4.67 -21.86
N LYS A 348 8.83 4.75 -20.68
CA LYS A 348 8.59 5.98 -19.93
C LYS A 348 9.33 5.90 -18.60
N LEU A 349 10.12 6.94 -18.29
CA LEU A 349 10.91 6.98 -17.06
C LEU A 349 10.30 8.00 -16.10
N VAL A 350 9.98 7.56 -14.89
CA VAL A 350 9.53 8.42 -13.79
C VAL A 350 10.65 8.51 -12.77
N VAL A 351 11.24 9.69 -12.67
CA VAL A 351 12.35 9.98 -11.76
C VAL A 351 11.82 10.65 -10.50
N LEU A 352 12.08 10.03 -9.35
CA LEU A 352 11.61 10.47 -8.03
C LEU A 352 12.42 11.64 -7.45
N ASP A 353 13.62 11.91 -8.00
CA ASP A 353 14.50 12.99 -7.56
C ASP A 353 14.80 13.99 -8.68
N TYR A 354 14.29 15.21 -8.53
CA TYR A 354 14.54 16.33 -9.45
C TYR A 354 16.00 16.82 -9.44
N TYR A 355 16.74 16.63 -8.33
CA TYR A 355 18.11 17.14 -8.20
C TYR A 355 19.18 16.14 -8.64
N SER A 356 18.78 14.92 -9.03
CA SER A 356 19.70 13.99 -9.67
C SER A 356 20.21 14.58 -10.98
N GLU A 357 21.51 14.83 -11.06
CA GLU A 357 22.18 15.30 -12.28
C GLU A 357 22.11 14.23 -13.36
N ASN A 358 20.95 14.11 -14.01
CA ASN A 358 20.72 13.20 -15.12
C ASN A 358 21.37 13.75 -16.40
N ARG A 359 22.70 13.76 -16.44
CA ARG A 359 23.47 14.37 -17.54
C ARG A 359 23.46 13.54 -18.84
N ASP A 360 23.02 12.28 -18.81
CA ASP A 360 23.16 11.32 -19.93
C ASP A 360 21.88 10.52 -20.30
N LEU A 361 20.68 11.02 -19.96
CA LEU A 361 19.44 10.35 -20.35
C LEU A 361 19.29 10.31 -21.88
N PRO A 362 18.86 9.18 -22.49
CA PRO A 362 18.63 9.11 -23.93
C PRO A 362 17.52 10.08 -24.34
N GLY A 363 17.78 10.95 -25.32
CA GLY A 363 16.82 11.97 -25.78
C GLY A 363 15.53 11.44 -26.44
N GLU A 364 15.41 10.12 -26.60
CA GLU A 364 14.24 9.43 -27.16
C GLU A 364 13.26 8.91 -26.09
N ILE A 365 13.57 9.09 -24.80
CA ILE A 365 12.74 8.61 -23.68
C ILE A 365 11.84 9.74 -23.16
N ASP A 366 10.55 9.44 -22.96
CA ASP A 366 9.63 10.32 -22.24
C ASP A 366 10.00 10.26 -20.74
N VAL A 367 10.60 11.33 -20.21
CA VAL A 367 11.05 11.44 -18.81
C VAL A 367 10.12 12.36 -18.03
N TYR A 368 9.65 11.88 -16.88
CA TYR A 368 8.79 12.60 -15.96
C TYR A 368 9.51 12.79 -14.62
N TYR A 369 9.65 14.04 -14.18
CA TYR A 369 10.21 14.35 -12.87
C TYR A 369 9.08 14.63 -11.88
N LEU A 370 9.10 13.92 -10.76
CA LEU A 370 8.19 14.19 -9.65
C LEU A 370 8.85 15.17 -8.69
N SER A 371 8.16 16.28 -8.43
CA SER A 371 8.50 17.18 -7.34
C SER A 371 8.12 16.49 -6.03
N GLY A 372 9.10 16.11 -5.21
CA GLY A 372 8.87 15.73 -3.81
C GLY A 372 8.47 16.90 -2.91
N VAL A 373 8.24 18.09 -3.46
CA VAL A 373 7.95 19.31 -2.71
C VAL A 373 6.47 19.33 -2.34
N ASP A 374 6.22 19.39 -1.02
CA ASP A 374 4.95 19.63 -0.32
C ASP A 374 4.09 18.47 0.21
N PHE A 375 4.72 17.35 0.65
CA PHE A 375 4.05 16.45 1.61
C PHE A 375 4.11 16.92 3.08
N LYS A 376 4.77 18.06 3.39
CA LYS A 376 4.90 18.57 4.76
C LYS A 376 3.91 19.67 5.19
N ASN A 377 3.14 20.26 4.27
CA ASN A 377 2.25 21.39 4.60
C ASN A 377 0.74 21.16 4.40
N ALA A 378 0.31 19.95 4.01
CA ALA A 378 -1.11 19.60 3.94
C ALA A 378 -1.51 18.77 5.18
N GLY A 379 -1.69 19.42 6.34
CA GLY A 379 -2.29 18.72 7.50
C GLY A 379 -1.97 19.19 8.91
N ILE A 380 -1.48 20.42 9.11
CA ILE A 380 -1.51 21.06 10.44
C ILE A 380 -2.03 22.49 10.26
N ALA A 381 -3.34 22.65 10.47
CA ALA A 381 -3.96 23.89 10.92
C ALA A 381 -5.04 23.51 11.93
#